data_AF-A0A916FRX3-F1
#
_entry.id   AF-A0A916FRX3-F1
#
_cell.length_a   1.000
_cell.length_b   1.000
_cell.length_c   1.000
_cell.angle_alpha   90.00
_cell.angle_beta   90.00
_cell.angle_gamma   90.00
#
_symmetry.space_group_name_H-M   'P 1'
#
loop_
_entity.id
_entity.type
_entity.pdbx_description
1 polymer ?
#
loop_
_entity_poly.entity_id
_entity_poly.type
_entity_poly.pdbx_seq_one_letter_code
_entity_poly.pdbx_strand_id
1 'polypeptide(L)'
;HTSALGDGTQLLALAEDVGRHNTLDRIRGECMMRGIETRDSILISTGRISSEMITKAVKMRVPIVVSRTSPTYLSLQLARAWNITLIGYAHAGQMQVYHGIERIVVD
;
A
#
# COMPACT_ATOMS: atom_id res chain seq x y z
N HIS A 1 -6.72 -10.24 8.10
CA HIS A 1 -6.04 -9.39 7.10
C HIS A 1 -4.67 -9.03 7.63
N THR A 2 -3.72 -8.86 6.72
CA THR A 2 -2.34 -8.54 7.05
C THR A 2 -1.88 -7.43 6.12
N SER A 3 -1.21 -6.43 6.67
CA SER A 3 -0.56 -5.38 5.90
C SER A 3 0.86 -5.20 6.39
N ALA A 4 1.74 -4.75 5.50
CA ALA A 4 3.13 -4.49 5.82
C ALA A 4 3.58 -3.19 5.17
N LEU A 5 4.57 -2.53 5.78
CA LEU A 5 5.32 -1.44 5.18
C LEU A 5 6.74 -1.92 4.91
N GLY A 6 7.27 -1.69 3.72
CA GLY A 6 8.66 -2.01 3.39
C GLY A 6 9.34 -0.90 2.61
N ASP A 7 10.67 -0.91 2.57
CA ASP A 7 11.52 0.04 1.81
C ASP A 7 12.04 -0.54 0.49
N GLY A 8 11.53 -1.70 0.08
CA GLY A 8 12.01 -2.46 -1.08
C GLY A 8 13.12 -3.46 -0.75
N THR A 9 13.70 -3.41 0.44
CA THR A 9 14.75 -4.33 0.90
C THR A 9 14.35 -5.12 2.14
N GLN A 10 13.59 -4.51 3.04
CA GLN A 10 13.14 -5.11 4.30
C GLN A 10 11.74 -4.65 4.69
N LEU A 11 11.13 -5.38 5.62
CA LEU A 11 9.89 -4.96 6.27
C LEU A 11 10.20 -4.03 7.45
N LEU A 12 9.59 -2.85 7.44
CA LEU A 12 9.72 -1.82 8.47
C LEU A 12 8.68 -1.99 9.59
N ALA A 13 7.45 -2.36 9.19
CA ALA A 13 6.31 -2.58 10.08
C ALA A 13 5.36 -3.63 9.51
N LEU A 14 4.68 -4.35 10.38
CA LEU A 14 3.72 -5.41 10.04
C LEU A 14 2.54 -5.35 10.99
N ALA A 15 1.32 -5.43 10.46
CA ALA A 15 0.12 -5.48 11.28
C ALA A 15 -0.88 -6.51 10.76
N GLU A 16 -1.50 -7.20 11.70
CA GLU A 16 -2.60 -8.12 11.45
C GLU A 16 -3.85 -7.67 12.21
N ASP A 17 -5.01 -7.86 11.58
CA ASP A 17 -6.31 -7.54 12.16
C ASP A 17 -7.43 -8.26 11.40
N VAL A 18 -8.62 -8.37 12.01
CA VAL A 18 -9.83 -8.85 11.32
C VAL A 18 -10.21 -7.90 10.19
N GLY A 19 -10.04 -6.58 10.38
CA GLY A 19 -10.32 -5.55 9.38
C GLY A 19 -9.08 -5.06 8.63
N ARG A 20 -9.11 -5.06 7.29
CA ARG A 20 -8.00 -4.54 6.46
C ARG A 20 -7.73 -3.04 6.63
N HIS A 21 -8.70 -2.29 7.15
CA HIS A 21 -8.53 -0.86 7.40
C HIS A 21 -7.74 -0.60 8.67
N ASN A 22 -7.92 -1.48 9.67
CA ASN A 22 -7.27 -1.39 10.97
C ASN A 22 -5.79 -1.74 10.87
N THR A 23 -5.40 -2.64 9.96
CA THR A 23 -3.99 -2.97 9.72
C THR A 23 -3.19 -1.74 9.29
N LEU A 24 -3.76 -0.87 8.43
CA LEU A 24 -3.13 0.39 8.01
C LEU A 24 -3.02 1.39 9.17
N ASP A 25 -4.06 1.50 10.00
CA ASP A 25 -4.02 2.39 11.17
C ASP A 25 -2.97 1.95 12.19
N ARG A 26 -2.84 0.63 12.41
CA ARG A 26 -1.80 0.03 13.26
C ARG A 26 -0.40 0.33 12.72
N ILE A 27 -0.15 0.09 11.42
CA ILE A 27 1.13 0.42 10.78
C ILE A 27 1.44 1.91 10.96
N ARG A 28 0.48 2.80 10.70
CA ARG A 28 0.66 4.24 10.84
C ARG A 28 1.01 4.62 12.28
N GLY A 29 0.28 4.07 13.25
CA GLY A 29 0.54 4.29 14.67
C GLY A 29 1.93 3.82 15.07
N GLU A 30 2.32 2.61 14.65
CA GLU A 30 3.65 2.06 14.90
C GLU A 30 4.76 2.94 14.29
N CYS A 31 4.61 3.36 13.03
CA CYS A 31 5.58 4.24 12.38
C CYS A 31 5.73 5.57 13.14
N MET A 32 4.62 6.15 13.60
CA MET A 32 4.64 7.38 14.37
C MET A 32 5.34 7.21 15.73
N MET A 33 5.10 6.10 16.43
CA MET A 33 5.76 5.83 17.72
C MET A 33 7.25 5.53 17.58
N ARG A 34 7.65 4.87 16.47
CA ARG A 34 9.04 4.47 16.22
C ARG A 34 9.85 5.49 15.41
N GLY A 35 9.24 6.58 14.95
CA GLY A 35 9.90 7.57 14.10
C GLY A 35 10.27 7.04 12.71
N ILE A 36 9.52 6.09 12.16
CA ILE A 36 9.75 5.51 10.83
C ILE A 36 9.19 6.45 9.76
N GLU A 37 10.05 6.92 8.85
CA GLU A 37 9.61 7.71 7.69
C GLU A 37 8.97 6.78 6.64
N THR A 38 7.84 7.21 6.10
CA THR A 38 7.00 6.41 5.21
C THR A 38 7.01 6.90 3.75
N ARG A 39 7.70 8.01 3.47
CA ARG A 39 7.72 8.63 2.13
C ARG A 39 8.41 7.81 1.04
N ASP A 40 9.39 7.01 1.41
CA ASP A 40 10.15 6.17 0.48
C ASP A 40 9.80 4.69 0.68
N SER A 41 8.53 4.41 0.95
CA SER A 41 8.07 3.07 1.32
C SER A 41 6.97 2.52 0.41
N ILE A 42 6.71 1.22 0.58
CA ILE A 42 5.73 0.43 -0.14
C ILE A 42 4.76 -0.13 0.89
N LEU A 43 3.48 0.18 0.75
CA LEU A 43 2.42 -0.38 1.58
C LEU A 43 1.82 -1.61 0.90
N ILE A 44 1.88 -2.75 1.55
CA ILE A 44 1.41 -4.05 1.04
C ILE A 44 0.21 -4.50 1.85
N SER A 45 -0.84 -5.02 1.20
CA SER A 45 -2.04 -5.54 1.88
C SER A 45 -2.52 -6.86 1.27
N THR A 46 -3.05 -7.75 2.12
CA THR A 46 -3.71 -8.98 1.67
C THR A 46 -5.17 -8.77 1.24
N GLY A 47 -5.80 -7.64 1.60
CA GLY A 47 -7.20 -7.33 1.29
C GLY A 47 -7.39 -6.38 0.11
N ARG A 48 -8.64 -6.28 -0.39
CA ARG A 48 -9.01 -5.34 -1.46
C ARG A 48 -8.71 -3.90 -1.10
N ILE A 49 -8.18 -3.14 -2.05
CA ILE A 49 -7.89 -1.72 -1.86
C ILE A 49 -9.16 -0.92 -2.09
N SER A 50 -9.70 -0.34 -1.01
CA SER A 50 -10.81 0.61 -1.07
C SER A 50 -10.30 2.03 -1.23
N SER A 51 -11.21 2.96 -1.53
CA SER A 51 -10.92 4.41 -1.53
C SER A 51 -10.34 4.88 -0.19
N GLU A 52 -10.89 4.39 0.92
CA GLU A 52 -10.40 4.72 2.25
C GLU A 52 -8.95 4.24 2.48
N MET A 53 -8.58 3.06 1.99
CA MET A 53 -7.21 2.57 2.09
C MET A 53 -6.22 3.47 1.34
N ILE A 54 -6.59 3.95 0.15
CA ILE A 54 -5.79 4.92 -0.60
C ILE A 54 -5.68 6.24 0.17
N THR A 55 -6.77 6.76 0.72
CA THR A 55 -6.76 7.98 1.54
C THR A 55 -5.83 7.85 2.76
N LYS A 56 -5.79 6.66 3.39
CA LYS A 56 -4.86 6.38 4.48
C LYS A 56 -3.41 6.36 4.01
N ALA A 57 -3.13 5.71 2.86
CA ALA A 57 -1.80 5.72 2.25
C ALA A 57 -1.31 7.14 1.90
N VAL A 58 -2.19 8.00 1.37
CA VAL A 58 -1.87 9.42 1.12
C VAL A 58 -1.53 10.15 2.43
N LYS A 59 -2.30 9.94 3.50
CA LYS A 59 -2.01 10.56 4.80
C LYS A 59 -0.69 10.06 5.39
N MET A 60 -0.31 8.83 5.07
CA MET A 60 1.01 8.27 5.37
C MET A 60 2.08 8.70 4.36
N ARG A 61 1.75 9.47 3.31
CA ARG A 61 2.67 9.86 2.23
C ARG A 61 3.38 8.68 1.55
N VAL A 62 2.75 7.51 1.53
CA VAL A 62 3.32 6.33 0.88
C VAL A 62 3.08 6.41 -0.63
N PRO A 63 4.13 6.32 -1.47
CA PRO A 63 4.00 6.49 -2.92
C PRO A 63 3.46 5.24 -3.64
N ILE A 64 3.59 4.04 -3.04
CA ILE A 64 3.26 2.76 -3.68
C ILE A 64 2.34 1.93 -2.77
N VAL A 65 1.21 1.48 -3.32
CA VAL A 65 0.26 0.57 -2.66
C VAL A 65 0.12 -0.71 -3.47
N VAL A 66 0.36 -1.84 -2.82
CA VAL A 66 0.34 -3.18 -3.40
C VAL A 66 -0.70 -4.05 -2.70
N SER A 67 -1.44 -4.82 -3.49
CA SER A 67 -2.46 -5.73 -3.00
C SER A 67 -2.40 -7.09 -3.67
N ARG A 68 -2.65 -8.15 -2.87
CA ARG A 68 -2.85 -9.52 -3.38
C ARG A 68 -4.16 -9.71 -4.16
N THR A 69 -5.08 -8.74 -4.09
CA THR A 69 -6.40 -8.81 -4.70
C THR A 69 -6.80 -7.45 -5.32
N SER A 70 -8.05 -7.31 -5.75
CA SER A 70 -8.51 -6.18 -6.57
C SER A 70 -8.56 -4.84 -5.84
N PRO A 71 -8.21 -3.74 -6.53
CA PRO A 71 -8.66 -2.41 -6.18
C PRO A 71 -10.12 -2.18 -6.59
N THR A 72 -10.80 -1.24 -5.94
CA THR A 72 -12.11 -0.74 -6.41
C THR A 72 -11.92 0.38 -7.44
N TYR A 73 -12.95 0.64 -8.27
CA TYR A 73 -12.92 1.75 -9.23
C TYR A 73 -12.58 3.10 -8.57
N LEU A 74 -13.23 3.43 -7.45
CA LEU A 74 -12.96 4.68 -6.74
C LEU A 74 -11.54 4.72 -6.17
N SER A 75 -11.00 3.60 -5.70
CA SER A 75 -9.61 3.56 -5.23
C SER A 75 -8.61 3.85 -6.35
N LEU A 76 -8.87 3.37 -7.57
CA LEU A 76 -8.05 3.67 -8.75
C LEU A 76 -8.12 5.16 -9.12
N GLN A 77 -9.31 5.75 -9.08
CA GLN A 77 -9.47 7.18 -9.37
C GLN A 77 -8.71 8.05 -8.36
N LEU A 78 -8.78 7.69 -7.08
CA LEU A 78 -8.03 8.39 -6.03
C LEU A 78 -6.52 8.19 -6.17
N ALA A 79 -6.07 6.98 -6.51
CA ALA A 79 -4.66 6.71 -6.75
C ALA A 79 -4.12 7.58 -7.90
N ARG A 80 -4.88 7.74 -8.99
CA ARG A 80 -4.54 8.66 -10.09
C ARG A 80 -4.51 10.11 -9.64
N ALA A 81 -5.55 10.56 -8.93
CA ALA A 81 -5.66 11.96 -8.48
C ALA A 81 -4.52 12.37 -7.53
N TRP A 82 -4.00 11.43 -6.74
CA TRP A 82 -2.93 11.67 -5.77
C TRP A 82 -1.57 11.10 -6.18
N ASN A 83 -1.44 10.64 -7.43
CA ASN A 83 -0.22 10.06 -7.98
C ASN A 83 0.40 8.95 -7.10
N ILE A 84 -0.44 8.03 -6.61
CA ILE A 84 -0.03 6.81 -5.92
C ILE A 84 0.05 5.67 -6.93
N THR A 85 1.20 4.99 -7.00
CA THR A 85 1.31 3.74 -7.76
C THR A 85 0.43 2.69 -7.11
N LEU A 86 -0.50 2.12 -7.89
CA LEU A 86 -1.47 1.14 -7.41
C LEU A 86 -1.32 -0.18 -8.15
N ILE A 87 -0.98 -1.22 -7.39
CA ILE A 87 -0.75 -2.57 -7.88
C ILE A 87 -1.75 -3.51 -7.22
N GLY A 88 -2.44 -4.32 -8.02
CA GLY A 88 -3.33 -5.38 -7.55
C GLY A 88 -2.91 -6.74 -8.08
N TYR A 89 -3.54 -7.79 -7.56
CA TYR A 89 -3.26 -9.19 -7.93
C TYR A 89 -1.77 -9.55 -7.90
N ALA A 90 -1.02 -8.99 -6.95
CA ALA A 90 0.39 -9.26 -6.79
C ALA A 90 0.62 -10.65 -6.17
N HIS A 91 1.41 -11.47 -6.85
CA HIS A 91 1.91 -12.77 -6.37
C HIS A 91 3.31 -13.04 -6.93
N ALA A 92 3.89 -14.18 -6.58
CA ALA A 92 5.19 -14.57 -7.10
C ALA A 92 5.17 -14.54 -8.64
N GLY A 93 6.06 -13.73 -9.22
CA GLY A 93 6.26 -13.60 -10.67
C GLY A 93 5.18 -12.83 -11.44
N GLN A 94 4.16 -12.25 -10.79
CA GLN A 94 3.10 -11.53 -11.51
C GLN A 94 2.49 -10.42 -10.66
N MET A 95 2.12 -9.33 -11.34
CA MET A 95 1.34 -8.25 -10.76
C MET A 95 0.54 -7.52 -11.84
N GLN A 96 -0.54 -6.85 -11.44
CA GLN A 96 -1.27 -5.94 -12.32
C GLN A 96 -1.10 -4.51 -11.84
N VAL A 97 -0.46 -3.70 -12.67
CA VAL A 97 -0.23 -2.27 -12.39
C VAL A 97 -1.40 -1.47 -12.97
N TYR A 98 -2.17 -0.83 -12.09
CA TYR A 98 -3.34 -0.04 -12.50
C TYR A 98 -3.00 1.43 -12.74
N HIS A 99 -1.97 1.94 -12.06
CA HIS A 99 -1.42 3.28 -12.23
C HIS A 99 0.01 3.34 -11.66
N GLY A 100 0.85 4.23 -12.21
CA GLY A 100 2.17 4.54 -11.67
C GLY A 100 3.27 3.56 -12.07
N ILE A 101 3.20 3.01 -13.29
CA ILE A 101 4.17 2.04 -13.83
C ILE A 101 5.58 2.62 -13.92
N GLU A 102 5.70 3.93 -14.07
CA GLU A 102 6.98 4.65 -14.14
C GLU A 102 7.82 4.56 -12.86
N ARG A 103 7.24 4.12 -11.73
CA ARG A 103 7.96 3.83 -10.48
C ARG A 103 8.47 2.39 -10.37
N ILE A 104 8.26 1.56 -11.41
CA ILE A 104 8.59 0.13 -11.37
C ILE A 104 9.66 -0.17 -12.41
N VAL A 105 10.75 -0.78 -11.96
CA VAL A 105 11.78 -1.36 -12.83
C VAL A 105 11.39 -2.81 -13.12
N VAL A 106 11.38 -3.18 -14.40
CA VAL A 106 11.09 -4.54 -14.86
C VAL A 106 12.35 -5.05 -15.57
N ASP A 107 12.88 -6.17 -15.07
CA ASP A 107 14.02 -6.88 -15.66
C ASP A 107 13.55 -8.04 -16.57
#